data_AF-A0A0V8QB37-F1
#
_entry.id   AF-A0A0V8QB37-F1
#
_cell.length_a   1.000
_cell.length_b   1.000
_cell.length_c   1.000
_cell.angle_alpha   90.00
_cell.angle_beta   90.00
_cell.angle_gamma   90.00
#
_symmetry.space_group_name_H-M   'P 1'
#
loop_
_entity.id
_entity.type
_entity.pdbx_description
1 polymer ?
#
loop_
_entity_poly.entity_id
_entity_poly.type
_entity_poly.pdbx_seq_one_letter_code
_entity_poly.pdbx_strand_id
1 'polypeptide(L)' 'MTNLKLITTETFGDLSCNFYRNMNDDILLTREQIGIALEYSDPMVAIGKIHNRHKNRLDNFSFTILVN' A
#
# COMPACT_ATOMS: atom_id res chain seq x y z
N MET A 1 4.20 -15.26 9.97
CA MET A 1 3.59 -14.97 8.64
C MET A 1 2.63 -13.82 8.83
N THR A 2 2.76 -12.72 8.11
CA THR A 2 1.80 -11.62 8.16
C THR A 2 0.55 -12.08 7.43
N ASN A 3 -0.50 -12.45 8.16
CA ASN A 3 -1.78 -12.81 7.55
C ASN A 3 -2.46 -11.51 7.11
N LEU A 4 -2.59 -11.30 5.80
CA LEU A 4 -3.21 -10.13 5.21
C LEU A 4 -4.58 -10.53 4.67
N LYS A 5 -5.64 -9.87 5.13
CA LYS A 5 -7.01 -10.13 4.68
C LYS A 5 -7.59 -8.88 4.02
N LEU A 6 -8.16 -9.04 2.82
CA LEU A 6 -9.02 -8.01 2.23
C LEU A 6 -10.28 -7.88 3.10
N ILE A 7 -10.49 -6.69 3.68
CA ILE A 7 -11.62 -6.46 4.59
C ILE A 7 -12.80 -5.79 3.89
N THR A 8 -12.53 -4.89 2.94
CA THR A 8 -13.55 -4.23 2.13
C THR A 8 -12.93 -3.60 0.88
N THR A 9 -13.79 -3.27 -0.08
CA THR A 9 -13.48 -2.44 -1.24
C THR A 9 -14.44 -1.26 -1.22
N GLU A 10 -13.91 -0.06 -1.04
CA GLU A 10 -14.70 1.17 -0.91
C GLU A 10 -14.13 2.27 -1.80
N THR A 11 -14.96 3.25 -2.14
CA THR A 11 -14.51 4.40 -2.93
C THR A 11 -13.83 5.42 -2.01
N PHE A 12 -12.60 5.82 -2.35
CA PHE A 12 -11.87 6.90 -1.69
C PHE A 12 -11.59 8.01 -2.72
N GLY A 13 -12.26 9.16 -2.57
CA GLY A 13 -12.32 10.16 -3.63
C GLY A 13 -13.09 9.59 -4.83
N ASP A 14 -12.43 9.53 -5.98
CA ASP A 14 -12.99 8.96 -7.22
C ASP A 14 -12.44 7.55 -7.53
N LEU A 15 -11.68 6.96 -6.61
CA LEU A 15 -10.98 5.69 -6.82
C LEU A 15 -11.54 4.56 -5.95
N SER A 16 -11.78 3.41 -6.57
CA SER A 16 -12.08 2.17 -5.84
C SER A 16 -10.81 1.62 -5.20
N CYS A 17 -10.82 1.46 -3.88
CA CYS A 17 -9.68 1.03 -3.10
C CYS A 17 -10.00 -0.25 -2.32
N ASN A 18 -9.11 -1.23 -2.44
CA ASN A 18 -9.06 -2.39 -1.56
C ASN A 18 -8.36 -2.01 -0.25
N PHE A 19 -9.01 -2.33 0.87
CA PHE A 19 -8.46 -2.12 2.20
C PHE A 19 -8.09 -3.47 2.80
N TYR A 20 -6.84 -3.61 3.22
CA TYR A 20 -6.32 -4.82 3.80
C TYR A 20 -6.10 -4.64 5.30
N ARG A 21 -6.29 -5.71 6.06
CA ARG A 21 -6.00 -5.75 7.49
C ARG A 21 -4.94 -6.81 7.79
N ASN A 22 -3.98 -6.46 8.63
CA ASN A 22 -2.98 -7.40 9.13
C ASN A 22 -3.38 -7.95 10.53
N MET A 23 -2.53 -8.78 11.12
CA MET A 23 -2.78 -9.37 12.45
C MET A 23 -2.71 -8.37 13.61
N ASN A 24 -2.15 -7.18 13.38
CA ASN A 24 -2.09 -6.09 14.37
C ASN A 24 -3.28 -5.12 14.24
N ASP A 25 -4.29 -5.49 13.44
CA ASP A 25 -5.43 -4.64 13.11
C ASP A 25 -5.09 -3.34 12.34
N ASP A 26 -3.89 -3.23 11.78
CA ASP A 26 -3.51 -2.11 10.91
C ASP A 26 -4.28 -2.18 9.59
N ILE A 27 -4.76 -1.03 9.11
CA ILE A 27 -5.34 -0.88 7.78
C ILE A 27 -4.25 -0.50 6.79
N LEU A 28 -4.17 -1.26 5.71
CA LEU A 28 -3.09 -1.18 4.72
C LEU A 28 -3.67 -1.04 3.31
N LEU A 29 -2.94 -0.31 2.47
CA LEU A 29 -3.17 -0.21 1.03
C LEU A 29 -1.90 -0.58 0.27
N THR A 30 -2.03 -1.00 -0.98
CA THR A 30 -0.87 -1.30 -1.82
C THR A 30 -0.20 -0.02 -2.29
N ARG A 31 1.11 -0.11 -2.59
CA ARG A 31 1.86 1.01 -3.20
C ARG A 31 1.27 1.45 -4.54
N GLU A 32 0.69 0.52 -5.28
CA GLU A 32 0.00 0.80 -6.54
C GLU A 32 -1.25 1.66 -6.32
N GLN A 33 -2.14 1.28 -5.39
CA GLN A 33 -3.34 2.08 -5.07
C GLN A 33 -2.98 3.50 -4.61
N ILE A 34 -1.95 3.63 -3.75
CA ILE A 34 -1.46 4.94 -3.31
C ILE A 34 -0.92 5.75 -4.49
N GLY A 35 -0.14 5.13 -5.38
CA GLY A 35 0.44 5.82 -6.52
C GLY A 35 -0.59 6.26 -7.56
N ILE A 36 -1.64 5.44 -7.78
CA ILE A 36 -2.79 5.80 -8.64
C ILE A 36 -3.53 7.00 -8.06
N ALA A 37 -3.77 7.01 -6.75
CA ALA A 37 -4.42 8.13 -6.05
C ALA A 37 -3.62 9.43 -6.10
N LEU A 38 -2.31 9.34 -6.31
CA LEU A 38 -1.43 10.49 -6.51
C LEU A 38 -1.14 10.79 -7.99
N GLU A 39 -1.86 10.12 -8.89
CA GLU A 39 -1.77 10.30 -10.36
C GLU A 39 -0.37 10.07 -10.94
N TYR A 40 0.44 9.22 -10.30
CA TYR A 40 1.74 8.85 -10.86
C TYR A 40 1.57 7.95 -12.08
N SER A 41 2.32 8.24 -13.15
CA SER A 41 2.31 7.45 -14.38
C SER A 41 2.87 6.03 -14.22
N ASP A 42 3.74 5.83 -13.23
CA ASP A 42 4.22 4.51 -12.80
C ASP A 42 4.05 4.41 -11.27
N PRO A 43 2.83 4.07 -10.81
CA PRO A 43 2.43 4.14 -9.40
C PRO A 43 3.39 3.41 -8.46
N MET A 44 3.67 2.14 -8.76
CA MET A 44 4.46 1.28 -7.88
C MET A 44 5.92 1.75 -7.81
N VAL A 45 6.52 2.13 -8.94
CA VAL A 45 7.90 2.62 -8.99
C VAL A 45 8.02 3.99 -8.32
N ALA A 46 7.07 4.89 -8.52
CA ALA A 46 7.07 6.22 -7.90
C ALA A 46 7.03 6.12 -6.37
N ILE A 47 6.08 5.35 -5.82
CA ILE A 47 6.00 5.13 -4.37
C ILE A 47 7.22 4.38 -3.86
N GLY A 48 7.74 3.41 -4.61
CA GLY A 48 8.99 2.72 -4.28
C GLY A 48 10.19 3.67 -4.19
N LYS A 49 10.31 4.66 -5.09
CA LYS A 49 11.35 5.71 -5.05
C LYS A 49 11.21 6.61 -3.83
N ILE A 50 9.99 7.02 -3.48
CA ILE A 50 9.71 7.82 -2.27
C ILE A 50 10.10 7.04 -1.01
N HIS A 51 9.69 5.78 -0.92
CA HIS A 51 10.08 4.88 0.15
C HIS A 51 11.61 4.80 0.26
N ASN A 52 12.29 4.53 -0.85
CA ASN A 52 13.74 4.39 -0.90
C ASN A 52 14.51 5.65 -0.46
N ARG A 53 13.95 6.85 -0.67
CA ARG A 53 14.51 8.12 -0.21
C ARG A 53 14.31 8.36 1.29
N HIS A 54 13.26 7.77 1.87
CA HIS A 54 12.85 7.98 3.26
C HIS A 54 12.76 6.66 4.06
N LYS A 55 13.64 5.70 3.75
CA LYS A 55 13.62 4.33 4.31
C LYS A 55 13.49 4.30 5.82
N ASN A 56 14.34 5.05 6.51
CA ASN A 56 14.38 5.11 7.98
C ASN A 56 13.01 5.42 8.61
N ARG A 57 12.15 6.18 7.91
CA ARG A 57 10.80 6.49 8.36
C ARG A 57 9.77 5.46 7.90
N LEU A 58 9.89 4.99 6.66
CA LEU A 58 8.83 4.23 5.98
C LEU A 58 8.97 2.71 6.11
N ASP A 59 10.15 2.17 6.43
CA ASP A 59 10.36 0.72 6.64
C ASP A 59 9.46 0.17 7.77
N ASN A 60 9.17 0.99 8.79
CA ASN A 60 8.31 0.59 9.91
C ASN A 60 6.83 0.45 9.53
N PHE A 61 6.40 1.02 8.40
CA PHE A 61 4.98 1.10 7.99
C PHE A 61 4.70 0.40 6.66
N SER A 62 5.69 -0.28 6.07
CA SER A 62 5.54 -0.91 4.77
C SER A 62 6.37 -2.19 4.71
N PHE A 63 5.77 -3.23 4.15
CA PHE A 63 6.42 -4.52 3.92
C PHE A 63 6.08 -5.02 2.51
N THR A 64 6.87 -5.98 2.02
CA THR A 64 6.63 -6.66 0.75
C THR A 64 6.17 -8.09 1.04
N ILE A 65 5.10 -8.52 0.39
CA ILE A 65 4.73 -9.94 0.33
C ILE A 65 5.11 -10.44 -1.06
N LEU A 66 5.91 -11.51 -1.12
CA LEU A 66 6.11 -12.26 -2.35
C LEU A 66 4.86 -13.11 -2.59
N VAL A 67 4.22 -12.92 -3.73
CA VAL A 67 3.13 -13.77 -4.20
C VAL A 67 3.77 -14.76 -5.17
N ASN A 68 3.77 -16.05 -4.82
CA ASN A 68 4.20 -17.14 -5.70
C ASN A 68 3.05 -17.57 -6.62
#